data_AF-A0A6H1TT91-F1
#
_entry.id   AF-A0A6H1TT91-F1
#
_cell.length_a   1.000
_cell.length_b   1.000
_cell.length_c   1.000
_cell.angle_alpha   90.00
_cell.angle_beta   90.00
_cell.angle_gamma   90.00
#
_symmetry.space_group_name_H-M   'P 1'
#
loop_
_entity.id
_entity.type
_entity.pdbx_description
1 polymer ?
#
loop_
_entity_poly.entity_id
_entity_poly.type
_entity_poly.pdbx_seq_one_letter_code
_entity_poly.pdbx_strand_id
1 'polypeptide(L)'
;MTQIDPETQETDSTADPFAALAVPLPLDPNELLGRYAQGDRHFPKANLSGVHLSGVNLTRAELGDARFSEANLSAAYLRGADLRGADFKGADLRGAYLRGADLRGADLRWADLGGTEIAEALYDVQTRFPKDFDPQPRRAYAIAARANLRDAYLAGADLRWTKLTETELNGAYLVRADLRGADLSASDLEDAELSAALVDAETQFPEGFDAIAAGVYLLGPEVRLLGARLQRARLAGVDLTRADLRGADLRHADLRRAQLRGARLKGAILKGARLLGADLLGAHLDRDALAGTDVRGALLPDGTIADRGGDRP
;
A
#
# COMPACT_ATOMS: atom_id res chain seq x y z
N MET A 1 50.64 34.00 -36.02
CA MET A 1 50.46 32.62 -35.53
C MET A 1 49.02 32.49 -35.09
N THR A 2 48.13 32.14 -36.02
CA THR A 2 47.53 30.79 -36.28
C THR A 2 46.23 30.64 -35.48
N GLN A 3 45.08 30.94 -36.11
CA GLN A 3 44.04 30.02 -36.66
C GLN A 3 43.01 29.56 -35.61
N ILE A 4 41.72 29.92 -35.74
CA ILE A 4 40.59 29.11 -36.34
C ILE A 4 40.43 27.79 -35.54
N ASP A 5 39.40 27.49 -34.75
CA ASP A 5 37.94 27.33 -34.95
C ASP A 5 37.34 26.78 -33.60
N PRO A 6 36.05 26.37 -33.42
CA PRO A 6 34.79 26.73 -34.11
C PRO A 6 33.61 26.98 -33.13
N GLU A 7 32.46 27.30 -33.73
CA GLU A 7 31.10 27.15 -33.18
C GLU A 7 30.88 25.82 -32.43
N THR A 8 30.24 25.88 -31.27
CA THR A 8 29.30 24.83 -30.84
C THR A 8 27.97 25.48 -30.55
N GLN A 9 27.07 25.31 -31.52
CA GLN A 9 25.63 25.40 -31.33
C GLN A 9 25.26 24.58 -30.09
N GLU A 10 24.86 25.24 -29.01
CA GLU A 10 24.00 24.61 -28.01
C GLU A 10 22.68 24.33 -28.71
N THR A 11 22.53 23.09 -29.16
CA THR A 11 21.25 22.54 -29.57
C THR A 11 20.32 22.63 -28.37
N ASP A 12 19.46 23.64 -28.41
CA ASP A 12 18.15 23.66 -27.77
C ASP A 12 17.47 22.32 -28.08
N SER A 13 17.65 21.35 -27.18
CA SER A 13 17.02 20.05 -27.23
C SER A 13 15.54 20.28 -26.95
N THR A 14 14.83 20.57 -28.04
CA THR A 14 13.42 20.33 -28.25
C THR A 14 12.86 19.37 -27.20
N ALA A 15 12.20 19.94 -26.19
CA ALA A 15 11.17 19.21 -25.47
C ALA A 15 10.19 18.73 -26.54
N ASP A 16 10.14 17.43 -26.75
CA ASP A 16 9.27 16.80 -27.72
C ASP A 16 7.81 17.20 -27.42
N PRO A 17 7.16 18.03 -28.26
CA PRO A 17 5.76 18.41 -28.06
C PRO A 17 4.81 17.24 -28.37
N PHE A 18 5.35 16.11 -28.82
CA PHE A 18 4.69 14.83 -29.09
C PHE A 18 5.13 13.71 -28.14
N ALA A 19 5.53 14.02 -26.90
CA ALA A 19 5.35 13.09 -25.77
C ALA A 19 3.85 12.89 -25.47
N ALA A 20 3.07 12.56 -26.50
CA ALA A 20 1.78 11.92 -26.40
C ALA A 20 1.98 10.71 -25.50
N LEU A 21 1.22 10.68 -24.41
CA LEU A 21 1.04 9.56 -23.50
C LEU A 21 1.09 8.24 -24.26
N ALA A 22 2.28 7.62 -24.36
CA ALA A 22 2.40 6.29 -24.91
C ALA A 22 1.52 5.42 -24.03
N VAL A 23 0.45 4.87 -24.60
CA VAL A 23 -0.36 3.87 -23.92
C VAL A 23 0.62 2.74 -23.58
N PRO A 24 0.91 2.46 -22.30
CA PRO A 24 1.88 1.43 -21.94
C PRO A 24 1.50 0.12 -22.63
N LEU A 25 2.48 -0.57 -23.22
CA LEU A 25 2.22 -1.85 -23.87
C LEU A 25 1.56 -2.81 -22.88
N PRO A 26 0.61 -3.66 -23.33
CA PRO A 26 0.06 -4.70 -22.48
C PRO A 26 1.17 -5.57 -21.87
N LEU A 27 1.12 -5.76 -20.56
CA LEU A 27 1.96 -6.71 -19.83
C LEU A 27 1.52 -8.12 -20.22
N ASP A 28 2.48 -8.95 -20.67
CA ASP A 28 2.20 -10.33 -21.02
C ASP A 28 1.67 -11.10 -19.78
N PRO A 29 0.54 -11.82 -19.88
CA PRO A 29 0.01 -12.62 -18.78
C PRO A 29 1.01 -13.63 -18.21
N ASN A 30 1.86 -14.23 -19.03
CA ASN A 30 2.90 -15.16 -18.58
C ASN A 30 4.00 -14.45 -17.80
N GLU A 31 4.35 -13.22 -18.20
CA GLU A 31 5.31 -12.40 -17.44
C GLU A 31 4.73 -12.03 -16.07
N LEU A 32 3.46 -11.58 -16.03
CA LEU A 32 2.75 -11.30 -14.79
C LEU A 32 2.76 -12.52 -13.86
N LEU A 33 2.37 -13.68 -14.37
CA LEU A 33 2.28 -14.92 -13.59
C LEU A 33 3.66 -15.44 -13.17
N GLY A 34 4.68 -15.31 -14.02
CA GLY A 34 6.05 -15.67 -13.71
C GLY A 34 6.62 -14.83 -12.58
N ARG A 35 6.44 -13.51 -12.63
CA ARG A 35 6.83 -12.59 -11.54
C ARG A 35 6.04 -12.86 -10.27
N TYR A 36 4.74 -13.08 -10.38
CA TYR A 36 3.88 -13.39 -9.23
C TYR A 36 4.29 -14.70 -8.54
N ALA A 37 4.63 -15.73 -9.32
CA ALA A 37 5.13 -17.01 -8.80
C ALA A 37 6.47 -16.88 -8.06
N GLN A 38 7.31 -15.91 -8.46
CA GLN A 38 8.57 -15.58 -7.78
C GLN A 38 8.37 -14.73 -6.50
N GLY A 39 7.12 -14.45 -6.13
CA GLY A 39 6.78 -13.68 -4.93
C GLY A 39 6.64 -12.18 -5.17
N ASP A 40 6.79 -11.71 -6.41
CA ASP A 40 6.45 -10.33 -6.73
C ASP A 40 4.94 -10.12 -6.54
N ARG A 41 4.58 -9.01 -5.92
CA ARG A 41 3.18 -8.60 -5.75
C ARG A 41 2.93 -7.23 -6.34
N HIS A 42 3.97 -6.53 -6.80
CA HIS A 42 3.90 -5.13 -7.13
C HIS A 42 3.76 -4.91 -8.64
N PHE A 43 2.53 -4.65 -9.09
CA PHE A 43 2.16 -4.44 -10.49
C PHE A 43 1.33 -3.16 -10.69
N PRO A 44 1.71 -2.00 -10.10
CA PRO A 44 0.93 -0.78 -10.27
C PRO A 44 0.94 -0.33 -11.72
N LYS A 45 -0.19 0.21 -12.20
CA LYS A 45 -0.34 0.77 -13.55
C LYS A 45 -0.08 -0.22 -14.69
N ALA A 46 -0.05 -1.53 -14.41
CA ALA A 46 0.12 -2.54 -15.43
C ALA A 46 -1.02 -2.43 -16.46
N ASN A 47 -0.67 -2.44 -17.74
CA ASN A 47 -1.69 -2.56 -18.79
C ASN A 47 -2.02 -4.03 -19.00
N LEU A 48 -3.20 -4.44 -18.58
CA LEU A 48 -3.75 -5.79 -18.73
C LEU A 48 -5.09 -5.68 -19.48
N SER A 49 -5.22 -4.73 -20.40
CA SER A 49 -6.45 -4.56 -21.17
C SER A 49 -6.60 -5.68 -22.19
N GLY A 50 -7.80 -6.26 -22.31
CA GLY A 50 -8.12 -7.35 -23.26
C GLY A 50 -7.44 -8.69 -22.99
N VAL A 51 -6.68 -8.84 -21.90
CA VAL A 51 -5.95 -10.08 -21.61
C VAL A 51 -6.86 -11.19 -21.09
N HIS A 52 -6.44 -12.44 -21.27
CA HIS A 52 -7.09 -13.61 -20.68
C HIS A 52 -6.42 -14.02 -19.36
N LEU A 53 -7.09 -13.74 -18.25
CA LEU A 53 -6.69 -14.04 -16.87
C LEU A 53 -7.80 -14.81 -16.13
N SER A 54 -8.57 -15.64 -16.84
CA SER A 54 -9.60 -16.47 -16.21
C SER A 54 -8.97 -17.46 -15.21
N GLY A 55 -9.52 -17.55 -14.01
CA GLY A 55 -9.10 -18.49 -12.97
C GLY A 55 -7.74 -18.21 -12.32
N VAL A 56 -7.04 -17.13 -12.69
CA VAL A 56 -5.69 -16.86 -12.19
C VAL A 56 -5.69 -16.52 -10.70
N ASN A 57 -4.56 -16.79 -10.03
CA ASN A 57 -4.36 -16.39 -8.65
C ASN A 57 -3.53 -15.10 -8.56
N LEU A 58 -4.20 -14.02 -8.16
CA LEU A 58 -3.62 -12.70 -7.88
C LEU A 58 -3.98 -12.24 -6.46
N THR A 59 -4.13 -13.18 -5.52
CA THR A 59 -4.43 -12.93 -4.12
C THR A 59 -3.39 -11.96 -3.51
N ARG A 60 -3.85 -10.84 -2.95
CA ARG A 60 -2.99 -9.78 -2.39
C ARG A 60 -1.99 -9.17 -3.38
N ALA A 61 -2.27 -9.24 -4.68
CA ALA A 61 -1.51 -8.47 -5.66
C ALA A 61 -1.77 -6.96 -5.47
N GLU A 62 -0.75 -6.14 -5.69
CA GLU A 62 -0.80 -4.68 -5.70
C GLU A 62 -0.94 -4.22 -7.15
N LEU A 63 -2.17 -3.93 -7.55
CA LEU A 63 -2.61 -3.64 -8.92
C LEU A 63 -3.26 -2.25 -9.01
N GLY A 64 -2.86 -1.33 -8.13
CA GLY A 64 -3.35 0.05 -8.14
C GLY A 64 -3.13 0.72 -9.49
N ASP A 65 -4.15 1.41 -9.98
CA ASP A 65 -4.23 2.07 -11.30
C ASP A 65 -4.00 1.12 -12.50
N ALA A 66 -4.04 -0.21 -12.32
CA ALA A 66 -3.90 -1.15 -13.42
C ALA A 66 -5.10 -1.07 -14.38
N ARG A 67 -4.86 -1.36 -15.66
CA ARG A 67 -5.91 -1.34 -16.69
C ARG A 67 -6.31 -2.76 -17.02
N PHE A 68 -7.57 -3.09 -16.80
CA PHE A 68 -8.22 -4.36 -17.09
C PHE A 68 -9.38 -4.18 -18.06
N SER A 69 -9.44 -3.06 -18.80
CA SER A 69 -10.55 -2.81 -19.72
C SER A 69 -10.69 -3.97 -20.71
N GLU A 70 -11.90 -4.51 -20.83
CA GLU A 70 -12.23 -5.68 -21.68
C GLU A 70 -11.45 -6.97 -21.36
N ALA A 71 -10.74 -7.04 -20.23
CA ALA A 71 -10.03 -8.24 -19.82
C ALA A 71 -10.98 -9.34 -19.33
N ASN A 72 -10.59 -10.60 -19.50
CA ASN A 72 -11.29 -11.73 -18.91
C ASN A 72 -10.62 -12.12 -17.59
N LEU A 73 -11.27 -11.79 -16.47
CA LEU A 73 -10.91 -12.20 -15.10
C LEU A 73 -11.96 -13.12 -14.48
N SER A 74 -12.76 -13.81 -15.29
CA SER A 74 -13.77 -14.75 -14.78
C SER A 74 -13.12 -15.78 -13.85
N ALA A 75 -13.74 -16.05 -12.70
CA ALA A 75 -13.23 -16.94 -11.66
C ALA A 75 -11.82 -16.61 -11.11
N ALA A 76 -11.28 -15.42 -11.36
CA ALA A 76 -9.97 -15.04 -10.83
C ALA A 76 -9.99 -14.89 -9.30
N TYR A 77 -8.89 -15.27 -8.64
CA TYR A 77 -8.70 -15.12 -7.20
C TYR A 77 -7.99 -13.81 -6.88
N LEU A 78 -8.75 -12.80 -6.44
CA LEU A 78 -8.30 -11.44 -6.16
C LEU A 78 -8.49 -11.06 -4.68
N ARG A 79 -8.59 -12.06 -3.79
CA ARG A 79 -8.80 -11.84 -2.34
C ARG A 79 -7.74 -10.90 -1.78
N GLY A 80 -8.16 -9.81 -1.16
CA GLY A 80 -7.27 -8.82 -0.55
C GLY A 80 -6.33 -8.10 -1.52
N ALA A 81 -6.60 -8.14 -2.84
CA ALA A 81 -5.83 -7.39 -3.81
C ALA A 81 -6.07 -5.88 -3.66
N ASP A 82 -5.03 -5.08 -3.88
CA ASP A 82 -5.15 -3.63 -4.01
C ASP A 82 -5.47 -3.30 -5.46
N LEU A 83 -6.70 -2.87 -5.71
CA LEU A 83 -7.27 -2.54 -7.03
C LEU A 83 -7.70 -1.06 -7.09
N ARG A 84 -7.12 -0.22 -6.23
CA ARG A 84 -7.49 1.19 -6.17
C ARG A 84 -7.28 1.86 -7.51
N GLY A 85 -8.25 2.63 -7.98
CA GLY A 85 -8.18 3.34 -9.26
C GLY A 85 -8.11 2.45 -10.51
N ALA A 86 -8.21 1.12 -10.38
CA ALA A 86 -8.10 0.22 -11.52
C ALA A 86 -9.26 0.41 -12.52
N ASP A 87 -8.96 0.30 -13.82
CA ASP A 87 -9.96 0.40 -14.89
C ASP A 87 -10.44 -1.00 -15.27
N PHE A 88 -11.67 -1.36 -14.89
CA PHE A 88 -12.33 -2.62 -15.23
C PHE A 88 -13.43 -2.45 -16.28
N LYS A 89 -13.43 -1.37 -17.07
CA LYS A 89 -14.53 -1.12 -18.03
C LYS A 89 -14.72 -2.30 -18.98
N GLY A 90 -15.94 -2.84 -19.03
CA GLY A 90 -16.25 -3.97 -19.91
C GLY A 90 -15.53 -5.29 -19.57
N ALA A 91 -14.83 -5.38 -18.45
CA ALA A 91 -14.14 -6.61 -18.04
C ALA A 91 -15.14 -7.71 -17.65
N ASP A 92 -14.79 -8.97 -17.89
CA ASP A 92 -15.52 -10.13 -17.38
C ASP A 92 -14.96 -10.53 -16.01
N LEU A 93 -15.72 -10.30 -14.95
CA LEU A 93 -15.38 -10.64 -13.55
C LEU A 93 -16.33 -11.70 -12.99
N ARG A 94 -17.05 -12.43 -13.86
CA ARG A 94 -18.02 -13.43 -13.41
C ARG A 94 -17.39 -14.47 -12.52
N GLY A 95 -17.97 -14.70 -11.34
CA GLY A 95 -17.47 -15.65 -10.35
C GLY A 95 -16.10 -15.32 -9.76
N ALA A 96 -15.55 -14.11 -9.99
CA ALA A 96 -14.27 -13.72 -9.40
C ALA A 96 -14.39 -13.56 -7.87
N TYR A 97 -13.28 -13.82 -7.17
CA TYR A 97 -13.18 -13.78 -5.72
C TYR A 97 -12.48 -12.50 -5.25
N LEU A 98 -13.25 -11.47 -4.91
CA LEU A 98 -12.79 -10.14 -4.49
C LEU A 98 -12.90 -9.90 -2.98
N ARG A 99 -13.06 -10.96 -2.16
CA ARG A 99 -13.21 -10.78 -0.70
C ARG A 99 -12.08 -9.94 -0.11
N GLY A 100 -12.42 -8.86 0.58
CA GLY A 100 -11.44 -7.94 1.19
C GLY A 100 -10.57 -7.15 0.21
N ALA A 101 -10.86 -7.17 -1.10
CA ALA A 101 -10.13 -6.39 -2.09
C ALA A 101 -10.42 -4.90 -1.95
N ASP A 102 -9.48 -4.05 -2.31
CA ASP A 102 -9.62 -2.60 -2.24
C ASP A 102 -9.96 -2.04 -3.63
N LEU A 103 -11.23 -1.68 -3.85
CA LEU A 103 -11.79 -1.17 -5.11
C LEU A 103 -12.04 0.35 -5.08
N ARG A 104 -11.52 1.07 -4.07
CA ARG A 104 -11.70 2.52 -3.96
C ARG A 104 -11.22 3.23 -5.23
N GLY A 105 -12.05 4.09 -5.81
CA GLY A 105 -11.79 4.77 -7.08
C GLY A 105 -11.77 3.89 -8.34
N ALA A 106 -11.98 2.57 -8.25
CA ALA A 106 -11.99 1.70 -9.42
C ALA A 106 -13.19 1.98 -10.36
N ASP A 107 -13.00 1.81 -11.67
CA ASP A 107 -14.04 1.99 -12.67
C ASP A 107 -14.51 0.64 -13.24
N LEU A 108 -15.61 0.12 -12.72
CA LEU A 108 -16.22 -1.15 -13.12
C LEU A 108 -17.43 -0.96 -14.07
N ARG A 109 -17.60 0.23 -14.69
CA ARG A 109 -18.73 0.45 -15.60
C ARG A 109 -18.71 -0.56 -16.74
N TRP A 110 -19.87 -1.15 -17.03
CA TRP A 110 -20.06 -2.16 -18.08
C TRP A 110 -19.36 -3.50 -17.81
N ALA A 111 -18.67 -3.68 -16.68
CA ALA A 111 -18.12 -4.97 -16.30
C ALA A 111 -19.23 -5.98 -15.98
N ASP A 112 -19.00 -7.25 -16.27
CA ASP A 112 -19.88 -8.34 -15.85
C ASP A 112 -19.46 -8.86 -14.47
N LEU A 113 -20.27 -8.55 -13.44
CA LEU A 113 -20.06 -8.95 -12.04
C LEU A 113 -20.95 -10.14 -11.63
N GLY A 114 -21.43 -10.93 -12.60
CA GLY A 114 -22.29 -12.09 -12.36
C GLY A 114 -21.65 -13.10 -11.42
N GLY A 115 -22.20 -13.29 -10.22
CA GLY A 115 -21.69 -14.25 -9.24
C GLY A 115 -20.36 -13.86 -8.57
N THR A 116 -19.88 -12.63 -8.74
CA THR A 116 -18.66 -12.15 -8.07
C THR A 116 -18.83 -12.10 -6.55
N GLU A 117 -17.83 -12.59 -5.81
CA GLU A 117 -17.78 -12.53 -4.35
C GLU A 117 -17.04 -11.27 -3.89
N ILE A 118 -17.76 -10.28 -3.35
CA ILE A 118 -17.21 -8.96 -2.98
C ILE A 118 -17.32 -8.64 -1.47
N ALA A 119 -17.62 -9.64 -0.64
CA ALA A 119 -17.72 -9.45 0.81
C ALA A 119 -16.44 -8.81 1.36
N GLU A 120 -16.56 -7.88 2.31
CA GLU A 120 -15.46 -7.14 2.94
C GLU A 120 -14.62 -6.29 1.96
N ALA A 121 -14.95 -6.23 0.67
CA ALA A 121 -14.24 -5.36 -0.26
C ALA A 121 -14.51 -3.89 0.07
N LEU A 122 -13.51 -3.05 -0.12
CA LEU A 122 -13.58 -1.63 0.17
C LEU A 122 -13.93 -0.86 -1.11
N TYR A 123 -14.88 0.06 -1.04
CA TYR A 123 -15.18 0.98 -2.13
C TYR A 123 -15.44 2.37 -1.59
N ASP A 124 -15.37 3.40 -2.42
CA ASP A 124 -15.65 4.77 -2.00
C ASP A 124 -16.60 5.46 -2.99
N VAL A 125 -16.83 6.76 -2.76
CA VAL A 125 -17.70 7.59 -3.61
C VAL A 125 -17.17 7.76 -5.05
N GLN A 126 -15.91 7.42 -5.30
CA GLN A 126 -15.29 7.49 -6.63
C GLN A 126 -15.37 6.14 -7.36
N THR A 127 -15.56 5.03 -6.65
CA THR A 127 -15.79 3.71 -7.26
C THR A 127 -17.04 3.72 -8.13
N ARG A 128 -16.91 3.30 -9.40
CA ARG A 128 -18.02 3.27 -10.36
C ARG A 128 -18.44 1.84 -10.66
N PHE A 129 -19.48 1.36 -10.01
CA PHE A 129 -20.07 0.05 -10.31
C PHE A 129 -20.94 0.07 -11.59
N PRO A 130 -21.24 -1.09 -12.19
CA PRO A 130 -22.33 -1.21 -13.16
C PRO A 130 -23.64 -0.66 -12.60
N LYS A 131 -24.47 -0.07 -13.48
CA LYS A 131 -25.71 0.65 -13.11
C LYS A 131 -26.63 -0.14 -12.18
N ASP A 132 -26.73 -1.44 -12.38
CA ASP A 132 -27.67 -2.33 -11.67
C ASP A 132 -26.98 -3.18 -10.58
N PHE A 133 -25.76 -2.81 -10.18
CA PHE A 133 -24.99 -3.51 -9.17
C PHE A 133 -25.00 -2.76 -7.84
N ASP A 134 -25.56 -3.38 -6.81
CA ASP A 134 -25.49 -2.89 -5.43
C ASP A 134 -24.46 -3.70 -4.62
N PRO A 135 -23.37 -3.06 -4.16
CA PRO A 135 -22.35 -3.72 -3.34
C PRO A 135 -22.78 -3.94 -1.88
N GLN A 136 -23.75 -3.18 -1.34
CA GLN A 136 -24.06 -3.18 0.10
C GLN A 136 -24.64 -4.53 0.59
N PRO A 137 -25.66 -5.13 -0.05
CA PRO A 137 -26.20 -6.43 0.37
C PRO A 137 -25.18 -7.58 0.27
N ARG A 138 -24.09 -7.36 -0.47
CA ARG A 138 -23.00 -8.31 -0.64
C ARG A 138 -21.92 -8.18 0.42
N ARG A 139 -22.16 -7.38 1.47
CA ARG A 139 -21.26 -7.11 2.61
C ARG A 139 -19.96 -6.40 2.20
N ALA A 140 -19.96 -5.63 1.13
CA ALA A 140 -18.86 -4.72 0.83
C ALA A 140 -18.96 -3.45 1.68
N TYR A 141 -17.82 -2.86 2.02
CA TYR A 141 -17.69 -1.73 2.93
C TYR A 141 -17.49 -0.42 2.16
N ALA A 142 -18.42 0.52 2.36
CA ALA A 142 -18.26 1.89 1.89
C ALA A 142 -17.28 2.63 2.81
N ILE A 143 -16.16 3.07 2.27
CA ILE A 143 -15.16 3.90 2.93
C ILE A 143 -15.45 5.36 2.56
N ALA A 144 -16.36 5.97 3.31
CA ALA A 144 -16.81 7.34 3.10
C ALA A 144 -17.37 7.93 4.40
N ALA A 145 -17.50 9.25 4.46
CA ALA A 145 -18.18 9.93 5.56
C ALA A 145 -19.59 9.39 5.76
N ARG A 146 -20.01 9.23 7.02
CA ARG A 146 -21.35 8.77 7.41
C ARG A 146 -21.71 7.35 6.95
N ALA A 147 -20.72 6.56 6.53
CA ALA A 147 -20.92 5.16 6.20
C ALA A 147 -21.18 4.34 7.47
N ASN A 148 -22.02 3.32 7.33
CA ASN A 148 -22.18 2.28 8.34
C ASN A 148 -21.11 1.20 8.14
N LEU A 149 -20.21 1.11 9.11
CA LEU A 149 -19.12 0.14 9.21
C LEU A 149 -19.18 -0.61 10.55
N ARG A 150 -20.38 -0.74 11.12
CA ARG A 150 -20.61 -1.46 12.36
C ARG A 150 -20.15 -2.91 12.21
N ASP A 151 -19.38 -3.39 13.18
CA ASP A 151 -18.81 -4.74 13.20
C ASP A 151 -17.98 -5.10 11.93
N ALA A 152 -17.52 -4.09 11.18
CA ALA A 152 -16.78 -4.29 9.95
C ALA A 152 -15.41 -4.93 10.22
N TYR A 153 -15.03 -5.91 9.39
CA TYR A 153 -13.72 -6.53 9.46
C TYR A 153 -12.72 -5.73 8.60
N LEU A 154 -11.98 -4.83 9.23
CA LEU A 154 -11.03 -3.91 8.59
C LEU A 154 -9.57 -4.16 9.01
N ALA A 155 -9.28 -5.34 9.58
CA ALA A 155 -7.94 -5.63 10.08
C ALA A 155 -6.89 -5.65 8.97
N GLY A 156 -5.83 -4.87 9.17
CA GLY A 156 -4.77 -4.68 8.19
C GLY A 156 -5.19 -3.89 6.95
N ALA A 157 -6.39 -3.31 6.91
CA ALA A 157 -6.84 -2.48 5.80
C ALA A 157 -5.96 -1.23 5.66
N ASP A 158 -5.67 -0.83 4.42
CA ASP A 158 -5.06 0.47 4.13
C ASP A 158 -6.16 1.52 4.12
N LEU A 159 -6.30 2.31 5.19
CA LEU A 159 -7.31 3.37 5.34
C LEU A 159 -6.67 4.76 5.40
N ARG A 160 -5.43 4.89 4.92
CA ARG A 160 -4.72 6.16 4.93
C ARG A 160 -5.47 7.23 4.16
N TRP A 161 -5.45 8.45 4.68
CA TRP A 161 -6.04 9.62 4.03
C TRP A 161 -7.54 9.50 3.73
N THR A 162 -8.23 8.55 4.37
CA THR A 162 -9.66 8.36 4.16
C THR A 162 -10.46 9.35 4.98
N LYS A 163 -11.59 9.78 4.42
CA LYS A 163 -12.59 10.57 5.16
C LYS A 163 -13.62 9.61 5.73
N LEU A 164 -13.48 9.33 7.02
CA LEU A 164 -14.36 8.49 7.83
C LEU A 164 -15.12 9.34 8.87
N THR A 165 -15.30 10.63 8.59
CA THR A 165 -16.04 11.54 9.47
C THR A 165 -17.47 11.05 9.68
N GLU A 166 -17.96 11.10 10.91
CA GLU A 166 -19.33 10.70 11.28
C GLU A 166 -19.68 9.24 10.92
N THR A 167 -18.69 8.37 10.74
CA THR A 167 -18.92 6.95 10.44
C THR A 167 -19.36 6.16 11.67
N GLU A 168 -20.22 5.15 11.47
CA GLU A 168 -20.56 4.19 12.52
C GLU A 168 -19.53 3.07 12.49
N LEU A 169 -18.52 3.12 13.36
CA LEU A 169 -17.43 2.14 13.48
C LEU A 169 -17.55 1.31 14.76
N ASN A 170 -18.71 1.35 15.42
CA ASN A 170 -18.90 0.65 16.67
C ASN A 170 -18.68 -0.87 16.47
N GLY A 171 -17.90 -1.50 17.34
CA GLY A 171 -17.50 -2.91 17.22
C GLY A 171 -16.63 -3.26 16.01
N ALA A 172 -16.19 -2.27 15.22
CA ALA A 172 -15.37 -2.53 14.03
C ALA A 172 -13.99 -3.08 14.41
N TYR A 173 -13.51 -4.05 13.64
CA TYR A 173 -12.22 -4.71 13.85
C TYR A 173 -11.13 -4.04 13.00
N LEU A 174 -10.43 -3.07 13.57
CA LEU A 174 -9.39 -2.23 12.92
C LEU A 174 -7.96 -2.66 13.30
N VAL A 175 -7.79 -3.87 13.84
CA VAL A 175 -6.49 -4.36 14.32
C VAL A 175 -5.46 -4.31 13.18
N ARG A 176 -4.35 -3.60 13.43
CA ARG A 176 -3.27 -3.37 12.45
C ARG A 176 -3.68 -2.64 11.17
N ALA A 177 -4.86 -2.01 11.14
CA ALA A 177 -5.23 -1.12 10.04
C ALA A 177 -4.25 0.06 9.96
N ASP A 178 -4.07 0.59 8.77
CA ASP A 178 -3.26 1.77 8.52
C ASP A 178 -4.16 3.00 8.40
N LEU A 179 -4.24 3.78 9.47
CA LEU A 179 -5.13 4.95 9.64
C LEU A 179 -4.36 6.29 9.57
N ARG A 180 -3.11 6.27 9.12
CA ARG A 180 -2.28 7.47 8.97
C ARG A 180 -2.96 8.52 8.10
N GLY A 181 -3.10 9.74 8.62
CA GLY A 181 -3.81 10.83 7.96
C GLY A 181 -5.31 10.61 7.72
N ALA A 182 -5.91 9.54 8.28
CA ALA A 182 -7.35 9.33 8.19
C ALA A 182 -8.10 10.32 9.09
N ASP A 183 -9.24 10.79 8.64
CA ASP A 183 -10.13 11.65 9.40
C ASP A 183 -11.30 10.82 9.94
N LEU A 184 -11.23 10.45 11.21
CA LEU A 184 -12.29 9.76 11.96
C LEU A 184 -13.07 10.74 12.85
N SER A 185 -13.02 12.05 12.59
CA SER A 185 -13.70 13.03 13.44
C SER A 185 -15.20 12.75 13.52
N ALA A 186 -15.74 12.83 14.74
CA ALA A 186 -17.16 12.55 15.04
C ALA A 186 -17.65 11.13 14.66
N SER A 187 -16.77 10.18 14.37
CA SER A 187 -17.16 8.77 14.23
C SER A 187 -17.50 8.13 15.59
N ASP A 188 -18.31 7.09 15.54
CA ASP A 188 -18.58 6.24 16.70
C ASP A 188 -17.57 5.08 16.73
N LEU A 189 -16.64 5.10 17.69
CA LEU A 189 -15.62 4.06 17.89
C LEU A 189 -15.90 3.20 19.13
N GLU A 190 -17.13 3.21 19.66
CA GLU A 190 -17.51 2.36 20.81
C GLU A 190 -17.20 0.88 20.50
N ASP A 191 -16.47 0.22 21.40
CA ASP A 191 -16.02 -1.18 21.25
C ASP A 191 -15.16 -1.49 20.00
N ALA A 192 -14.70 -0.48 19.25
CA ALA A 192 -13.84 -0.71 18.10
C ALA A 192 -12.45 -1.20 18.52
N GLU A 193 -11.91 -2.21 17.83
CA GLU A 193 -10.61 -2.80 18.13
C GLU A 193 -9.50 -2.18 17.26
N LEU A 194 -8.78 -1.18 17.77
CA LEU A 194 -7.69 -0.50 17.04
C LEU A 194 -6.28 -0.97 17.44
N SER A 195 -6.18 -2.10 18.15
CA SER A 195 -4.88 -2.60 18.63
C SER A 195 -3.86 -2.73 17.49
N ALA A 196 -2.69 -2.14 17.69
CA ALA A 196 -1.59 -2.05 16.73
C ALA A 196 -1.94 -1.37 15.39
N ALA A 197 -3.05 -0.63 15.29
CA ALA A 197 -3.32 0.22 14.14
C ALA A 197 -2.23 1.30 14.01
N LEU A 198 -1.83 1.60 12.78
CA LEU A 198 -0.82 2.62 12.50
C LEU A 198 -1.50 3.96 12.33
N VAL A 199 -1.07 4.97 13.10
CA VAL A 199 -1.62 6.33 13.05
C VAL A 199 -0.46 7.31 13.02
N ASP A 200 -0.69 8.56 12.67
CA ASP A 200 0.32 9.63 12.73
C ASP A 200 -0.30 10.91 13.29
N ALA A 201 0.49 11.99 13.32
CA ALA A 201 0.03 13.29 13.80
C ALA A 201 -1.11 13.90 12.97
N GLU A 202 -1.35 13.38 11.77
CA GLU A 202 -2.42 13.84 10.88
C GLU A 202 -3.70 13.00 11.03
N THR A 203 -3.64 11.84 11.70
CA THR A 203 -4.82 11.05 12.04
C THR A 203 -5.70 11.82 13.02
N GLN A 204 -6.96 12.05 12.65
CA GLN A 204 -7.95 12.75 13.48
C GLN A 204 -8.89 11.72 14.11
N PHE A 205 -9.03 11.76 15.43
CA PHE A 205 -9.94 10.91 16.18
C PHE A 205 -11.17 11.70 16.68
N PRO A 206 -12.28 11.03 17.03
CA PRO A 206 -13.38 11.65 17.74
C PRO A 206 -12.93 12.33 19.04
N GLU A 207 -13.61 13.42 19.41
CA GLU A 207 -13.34 14.12 20.66
C GLU A 207 -13.46 13.16 21.86
N GLY A 208 -12.46 13.18 22.75
CA GLY A 208 -12.42 12.32 23.93
C GLY A 208 -11.96 10.88 23.70
N PHE A 209 -11.64 10.49 22.47
CA PHE A 209 -11.11 9.15 22.18
C PHE A 209 -9.66 9.00 22.65
N ASP A 210 -9.39 8.02 23.53
CA ASP A 210 -8.04 7.69 23.98
C ASP A 210 -7.38 6.67 23.05
N ALA A 211 -6.68 7.19 22.04
CA ALA A 211 -5.96 6.37 21.08
C ALA A 211 -4.83 5.53 21.71
N ILE A 212 -4.22 6.01 22.80
CA ILE A 212 -3.14 5.28 23.49
C ILE A 212 -3.73 4.07 24.20
N ALA A 213 -4.84 4.24 24.92
CA ALA A 213 -5.55 3.13 25.55
C ALA A 213 -6.10 2.12 24.53
N ALA A 214 -6.48 2.58 23.34
CA ALA A 214 -6.90 1.72 22.22
C ALA A 214 -5.73 0.87 21.64
N GLY A 215 -4.49 1.15 22.04
CA GLY A 215 -3.32 0.35 21.68
C GLY A 215 -2.78 0.63 20.28
N VAL A 216 -3.04 1.82 19.72
CA VAL A 216 -2.49 2.22 18.42
C VAL A 216 -0.99 2.48 18.47
N TYR A 217 -0.34 2.46 17.31
CA TYR A 217 1.04 2.87 17.12
C TYR A 217 1.07 4.24 16.44
N LEU A 218 1.25 5.30 17.24
CA LEU A 218 1.44 6.67 16.76
C LEU A 218 2.83 6.86 16.18
N LEU A 219 2.96 6.74 14.86
CA LEU A 219 4.23 6.87 14.16
C LEU A 219 4.68 8.34 14.10
N GLY A 220 5.98 8.52 14.22
CA GLY A 220 6.63 9.82 14.18
C GLY A 220 8.04 9.76 14.77
N PRO A 221 8.77 10.88 14.75
CA PRO A 221 10.08 10.96 15.38
C PRO A 221 9.97 10.69 16.88
N GLU A 222 11.01 10.07 17.45
CA GLU A 222 11.15 9.73 18.87
C GLU A 222 10.08 8.76 19.44
N VAL A 223 9.21 8.20 18.58
CA VAL A 223 8.17 7.27 19.01
C VAL A 223 8.76 6.07 19.75
N ARG A 224 8.04 5.61 20.78
CA ARG A 224 8.38 4.40 21.56
C ARG A 224 7.58 3.20 21.05
N LEU A 225 8.24 2.33 20.30
CA LEU A 225 7.71 1.10 19.72
C LEU A 225 8.47 -0.13 20.25
N LEU A 226 8.89 -0.11 21.53
CA LEU A 226 9.60 -1.20 22.19
C LEU A 226 8.78 -2.49 22.11
N GLY A 227 9.33 -3.52 21.46
CA GLY A 227 8.65 -4.81 21.29
C GLY A 227 7.40 -4.77 20.41
N ALA A 228 7.17 -3.69 19.66
CA ALA A 228 5.99 -3.53 18.82
C ALA A 228 5.91 -4.64 17.76
N ARG A 229 4.68 -5.06 17.44
CA ARG A 229 4.40 -6.08 16.41
C ARG A 229 4.10 -5.38 15.09
N LEU A 230 5.14 -5.16 14.30
CA LEU A 230 5.11 -4.43 13.02
C LEU A 230 5.37 -5.35 11.82
N GLN A 231 5.05 -6.65 11.93
CA GLN A 231 5.28 -7.60 10.86
C GLN A 231 4.45 -7.21 9.65
N ARG A 232 5.07 -7.12 8.47
CA ARG A 232 4.43 -6.67 7.22
C ARG A 232 3.83 -5.26 7.27
N ALA A 233 4.17 -4.46 8.27
CA ALA A 233 3.70 -3.07 8.35
C ALA A 233 4.18 -2.27 7.14
N ARG A 234 3.32 -1.39 6.63
CA ARG A 234 3.63 -0.46 5.53
C ARG A 234 4.22 0.81 6.08
N LEU A 235 5.53 0.84 6.28
CA LEU A 235 6.27 1.95 6.91
C LEU A 235 7.14 2.74 5.91
N ALA A 236 6.88 2.60 4.60
CA ALA A 236 7.62 3.31 3.58
C ALA A 236 7.49 4.83 3.76
N GLY A 237 8.63 5.54 3.71
CA GLY A 237 8.70 6.99 3.85
C GLY A 237 8.43 7.55 5.25
N VAL A 238 8.10 6.71 6.24
CA VAL A 238 7.76 7.17 7.60
C VAL A 238 8.98 7.79 8.26
N ASP A 239 8.77 8.89 8.97
CA ASP A 239 9.76 9.45 9.89
C ASP A 239 9.72 8.70 11.23
N LEU A 240 10.76 7.92 11.47
CA LEU A 240 11.07 7.19 12.70
C LEU A 240 12.42 7.66 13.28
N THR A 241 12.81 8.91 13.00
CA THR A 241 14.04 9.51 13.50
C THR A 241 14.09 9.42 15.02
N ARG A 242 15.17 8.85 15.56
CA ARG A 242 15.37 8.60 17.00
C ARG A 242 14.29 7.74 17.67
N ALA A 243 13.46 7.02 16.90
CA ALA A 243 12.46 6.11 17.45
C ALA A 243 13.11 4.98 18.26
N ASP A 244 12.42 4.53 19.31
CA ASP A 244 12.80 3.37 20.09
C ASP A 244 12.06 2.12 19.60
N LEU A 245 12.72 1.35 18.73
CA LEU A 245 12.24 0.12 18.10
C LEU A 245 12.91 -1.13 18.68
N ARG A 246 13.51 -1.03 19.87
CA ARG A 246 14.21 -2.17 20.49
C ARG A 246 13.28 -3.38 20.60
N GLY A 247 13.75 -4.55 20.20
CA GLY A 247 12.94 -5.77 20.23
C GLY A 247 11.69 -5.79 19.33
N ALA A 248 11.45 -4.75 18.53
CA ALA A 248 10.29 -4.70 17.64
C ALA A 248 10.41 -5.77 16.56
N ASP A 249 9.27 -6.36 16.20
CA ASP A 249 9.19 -7.35 15.14
C ASP A 249 8.79 -6.68 13.82
N LEU A 250 9.78 -6.44 12.96
CA LEU A 250 9.67 -5.77 11.66
C LEU A 250 9.79 -6.77 10.51
N ARG A 251 9.57 -8.07 10.76
CA ARG A 251 9.69 -9.09 9.70
C ARG A 251 8.80 -8.76 8.52
N HIS A 252 9.39 -8.74 7.33
CA HIS A 252 8.71 -8.39 6.08
C HIS A 252 8.05 -7.01 6.06
N ALA A 253 8.39 -6.11 6.99
CA ALA A 253 7.91 -4.74 6.95
C ALA A 253 8.49 -4.02 5.73
N ASP A 254 7.68 -3.14 5.16
CA ASP A 254 8.12 -2.25 4.11
C ASP A 254 8.61 -0.95 4.74
N LEU A 255 9.93 -0.74 4.75
CA LEU A 255 10.62 0.43 5.31
C LEU A 255 11.33 1.24 4.21
N ARG A 256 10.91 1.07 2.94
CA ARG A 256 11.54 1.77 1.81
C ARG A 256 11.51 3.28 2.06
N ARG A 257 12.67 3.94 1.94
CA ARG A 257 12.80 5.40 2.15
C ARG A 257 12.37 5.90 3.53
N ALA A 258 12.21 5.03 4.53
CA ALA A 258 11.92 5.45 5.89
C ALA A 258 13.11 6.21 6.50
N GLN A 259 12.84 7.19 7.36
CA GLN A 259 13.88 7.90 8.11
C GLN A 259 14.05 7.22 9.46
N LEU A 260 15.21 6.63 9.70
CA LEU A 260 15.58 5.86 10.89
C LEU A 260 16.82 6.44 11.56
N ARG A 261 17.15 7.71 11.29
CA ARG A 261 18.36 8.37 11.79
C ARG A 261 18.39 8.32 13.31
N GLY A 262 19.47 7.79 13.87
CA GLY A 262 19.61 7.64 15.33
C GLY A 262 18.58 6.72 16.01
N ALA A 263 17.77 5.97 15.25
CA ALA A 263 16.78 5.08 15.82
C ALA A 263 17.44 3.92 16.60
N ARG A 264 16.78 3.46 17.66
CA ARG A 264 17.28 2.37 18.52
C ARG A 264 16.62 1.06 18.09
N LEU A 265 17.35 0.21 17.41
CA LEU A 265 16.85 -1.05 16.84
C LEU A 265 17.52 -2.30 17.42
N LYS A 266 18.27 -2.19 18.53
CA LYS A 266 18.88 -3.34 19.21
C LYS A 266 17.81 -4.42 19.51
N GLY A 267 18.06 -5.66 19.09
CA GLY A 267 17.14 -6.78 19.22
C GLY A 267 15.91 -6.76 18.29
N ALA A 268 15.76 -5.74 17.43
CA ALA A 268 14.68 -5.71 16.46
C ALA A 268 14.88 -6.81 15.40
N ILE A 269 13.78 -7.41 14.95
CA ILE A 269 13.81 -8.51 13.98
C ILE A 269 13.43 -7.94 12.61
N LEU A 270 14.41 -7.73 11.73
CA LEU A 270 14.17 -7.16 10.40
C LEU A 270 14.13 -8.20 9.27
N LYS A 271 14.25 -9.51 9.53
CA LYS A 271 14.34 -10.54 8.48
C LYS A 271 13.28 -10.35 7.38
N GLY A 272 13.72 -10.22 6.14
CA GLY A 272 12.87 -10.02 4.96
C GLY A 272 12.24 -8.62 4.83
N ALA A 273 12.58 -7.67 5.71
CA ALA A 273 12.18 -6.28 5.59
C ALA A 273 12.84 -5.62 4.37
N ARG A 274 12.14 -4.64 3.81
CA ARG A 274 12.60 -3.86 2.65
C ARG A 274 13.04 -2.47 3.11
N LEU A 275 14.33 -2.21 3.12
CA LEU A 275 14.94 -0.93 3.52
C LEU A 275 15.52 -0.16 2.33
N LEU A 276 15.11 -0.46 1.09
CA LEU A 276 15.60 0.23 -0.11
C LEU A 276 15.52 1.76 0.06
N GLY A 277 16.67 2.43 0.03
CA GLY A 277 16.76 3.90 0.18
C GLY A 277 16.42 4.45 1.56
N ALA A 278 16.32 3.62 2.61
CA ALA A 278 16.08 4.07 3.97
C ALA A 278 17.31 4.82 4.54
N ASP A 279 17.07 5.77 5.43
CA ASP A 279 18.15 6.51 6.11
C ASP A 279 18.36 5.96 7.53
N LEU A 280 19.37 5.12 7.73
CA LEU A 280 19.74 4.55 9.02
C LEU A 280 20.95 5.26 9.65
N LEU A 281 21.33 6.46 9.21
CA LEU A 281 22.52 7.14 9.74
C LEU A 281 22.50 7.23 11.27
N GLY A 282 23.53 6.69 11.93
CA GLY A 282 23.62 6.65 13.39
C GLY A 282 22.61 5.74 14.08
N ALA A 283 21.84 4.91 13.37
CA ALA A 283 20.94 3.95 13.98
C ALA A 283 21.70 2.87 14.76
N HIS A 284 21.15 2.44 15.91
CA HIS A 284 21.79 1.45 16.77
C HIS A 284 21.19 0.06 16.51
N LEU A 285 21.92 -0.77 15.77
CA LEU A 285 21.53 -2.13 15.36
C LEU A 285 22.49 -3.16 15.94
N ASP A 286 22.05 -4.42 16.05
CA ASP A 286 22.97 -5.55 16.23
C ASP A 286 23.70 -5.85 14.91
N ARG A 287 24.91 -6.43 14.99
CA ARG A 287 25.79 -6.69 13.83
C ARG A 287 25.07 -7.41 12.69
N ASP A 288 24.23 -8.37 13.02
CA ASP A 288 23.54 -9.23 12.05
C ASP A 288 22.08 -8.79 11.78
N ALA A 289 21.64 -7.65 12.32
CA ALA A 289 20.23 -7.23 12.25
C ALA A 289 19.72 -7.04 10.81
N LEU A 290 20.61 -6.68 9.90
CA LEU A 290 20.30 -6.45 8.47
C LEU A 290 20.46 -7.71 7.61
N ALA A 291 20.87 -8.85 8.19
CA ALA A 291 21.02 -10.09 7.43
C ALA A 291 19.66 -10.54 6.82
N GLY A 292 19.63 -10.74 5.51
CA GLY A 292 18.41 -11.13 4.79
C GLY A 292 17.38 -10.00 4.65
N THR A 293 17.83 -8.74 4.68
CA THR A 293 17.02 -7.56 4.38
C THR A 293 17.45 -6.92 3.07
N ASP A 294 16.53 -6.25 2.37
CA ASP A 294 16.88 -5.51 1.16
C ASP A 294 17.30 -4.08 1.53
N VAL A 295 18.60 -3.87 1.69
CA VAL A 295 19.20 -2.58 2.09
C VAL A 295 19.72 -1.76 0.92
N ARG A 296 19.51 -2.17 -0.34
CA ARG A 296 20.13 -1.48 -1.49
C ARG A 296 19.82 0.02 -1.49
N GLY A 297 20.83 0.86 -1.67
CA GLY A 297 20.70 2.31 -1.65
C GLY A 297 20.34 2.92 -0.29
N ALA A 298 20.26 2.14 0.79
CA ALA A 298 20.06 2.67 2.14
C ALA A 298 21.34 3.36 2.63
N LEU A 299 21.19 4.45 3.38
CA LEU A 299 22.27 5.07 4.14
C LEU A 299 22.44 4.29 5.45
N LEU A 300 23.55 3.57 5.60
CA LEU A 300 23.83 2.70 6.74
C LEU A 300 24.24 3.50 7.99
N PRO A 301 24.24 2.87 9.18
CA PRO A 301 24.59 3.55 10.43
C PRO A 301 25.92 4.28 10.44
N ASP A 302 26.91 3.78 9.69
CA ASP A 302 28.26 4.37 9.57
C ASP A 302 28.35 5.49 8.52
N GLY A 303 27.26 5.79 7.82
CA GLY A 303 27.18 6.81 6.78
C GLY A 303 27.56 6.31 5.38
N THR A 304 27.82 5.02 5.20
CA THR A 304 28.01 4.42 3.87
C THR A 304 26.66 4.16 3.18
N ILE A 305 26.64 4.16 1.85
CA ILE A 305 25.47 3.75 1.08
C ILE A 305 25.62 2.27 0.74
N ALA A 306 24.65 1.45 1.12
CA ALA A 306 24.64 0.03 0.76
C ALA A 306 24.52 -0.12 -0.77
N ASP A 307 25.51 -0.74 -1.39
CA ASP A 307 25.60 -0.82 -2.84
C ASP A 307 24.46 -1.62 -3.49
N ARG A 308 24.24 -1.36 -4.79
CA ARG A 308 23.21 -2.06 -5.60
C ARG A 308 23.51 -3.55 -5.80
N GLY A 309 24.71 -4.01 -5.45
CA GLY A 309 25.14 -5.39 -5.56
C GLY A 309 25.86 -5.85 -4.30
N GLY A 310 25.16 -6.65 -3.50
CA GLY A 310 25.74 -7.86 -2.90
C GLY A 310 26.79 -7.76 -1.79
N ASP A 311 27.35 -6.61 -1.43
CA ASP A 311 28.37 -6.61 -0.36
C ASP A 311 27.78 -6.27 1.01
N ARG A 312 27.77 -7.33 1.83
CA ARG A 312 27.57 -7.29 3.28
C ARG A 312 28.84 -6.70 3.92
N PRO A 313 28.74 -5.76 4.87
CA PRO A 313 29.72 -5.69 5.95
C PRO A 313 29.56 -6.86 6.94
#